data_AF-A0A2V9TAX9-F1
#
_entry.id   AF-A0A2V9TAX9-F1
#
_cell.length_a   1.000
_cell.length_b   1.000
_cell.length_c   1.000
_cell.angle_alpha   90.00
_cell.angle_beta   90.00
_cell.angle_gamma   90.00
#
_symmetry.space_group_name_H-M   'P 1'
#
loop_
_entity.id
_entity.type
_entity.pdbx_description
1 polymer ?
#
loop_
_entity_poly.entity_id
_entity_poly.type
_entity_poly.pdbx_seq_one_letter_code
_entity_poly.pdbx_strand_id
1 'polypeptide(L)' 'MITGGARRIGRAIALTLAEAGADVAITFLKSGREAQHTVIDLTSFGVRAVALHCDVRDQKSVKSVLKETAEELGGLDIL' A
#
# COMPACT_ATOMS: atom_id res chain seq x y z
N MET A 1 4.37 1.07 4.40
CA MET A 1 3.59 1.62 3.28
C MET A 1 4.51 1.81 2.09
N ILE A 2 4.04 1.56 0.86
CA ILE A 2 4.79 1.85 -0.36
C ILE A 2 4.02 2.89 -1.17
N THR A 3 4.64 4.05 -1.40
CA THR A 3 4.05 5.06 -2.27
C THR A 3 4.12 4.61 -3.74
N GLY A 4 2.99 4.62 -4.45
CA GLY A 4 2.94 4.14 -5.84
C GLY A 4 3.10 2.62 -6.01
N GLY A 5 2.70 1.82 -5.00
CA GLY A 5 2.86 0.37 -5.00
C GLY A 5 1.98 -0.42 -5.99
N ALA A 6 1.12 0.24 -6.76
CA ALA A 6 0.21 -0.42 -7.71
C ALA A 6 0.90 -1.10 -8.90
N ARG A 7 2.14 -0.73 -9.25
CA ARG A 7 2.84 -1.23 -10.43
C ARG A 7 4.36 -1.11 -10.34
N ARG A 8 5.06 -1.74 -11.30
CA ARG A 8 6.51 -1.63 -11.53
C ARG A 8 7.30 -1.93 -10.24
N ILE A 9 8.28 -1.09 -9.92
CA ILE A 9 9.19 -1.26 -8.78
C ILE A 9 8.43 -1.23 -7.45
N GLY A 10 7.44 -0.34 -7.30
CA GLY A 10 6.64 -0.27 -6.08
C GLY A 10 5.90 -1.58 -5.79
N ARG A 11 5.33 -2.21 -6.83
CA ARG A 11 4.71 -3.54 -6.70
C ARG A 11 5.73 -4.61 -6.33
N ALA A 12 6.90 -4.61 -6.98
CA ALA A 12 7.94 -5.60 -6.67
C ALA A 12 8.38 -5.51 -5.19
N ILE A 13 8.62 -4.30 -4.68
CA ILE A 13 8.97 -4.07 -3.28
C ILE A 13 7.83 -4.52 -2.34
N ALA A 14 6.59 -4.17 -2.67
CA ALA A 14 5.42 -4.56 -1.87
C ALA A 14 5.32 -6.09 -1.75
N LEU A 15 5.49 -6.82 -2.85
CA LEU A 15 5.45 -8.29 -2.85
C LEU A 15 6.58 -8.89 -2.02
N THR A 16 7.80 -8.38 -2.14
CA THR A 16 8.94 -8.87 -1.34
C THR A 16 8.71 -8.66 0.16
N LEU A 17 8.11 -7.53 0.55
CA LEU A 17 7.78 -7.27 1.95
C LEU A 17 6.68 -8.20 2.46
N ALA A 18 5.63 -8.44 1.66
CA ALA A 18 4.56 -9.37 2.02
C ALA A 18 5.06 -10.82 2.12
N GLU A 19 5.94 -11.25 1.21
CA GLU A 19 6.59 -12.57 1.27
C GLU A 19 7.43 -12.73 2.54
N ALA A 20 8.03 -11.65 3.04
CA ALA A 20 8.73 -11.62 4.32
C ALA A 20 7.79 -11.56 5.55
N GLY A 21 6.48 -11.56 5.35
CA GLY A 21 5.46 -11.56 6.41
C GLY A 21 5.02 -10.18 6.89
N ALA A 22 5.40 -9.10 6.19
CA ALA A 22 4.97 -7.76 6.56
C ALA A 22 3.54 -7.46 6.09
N ASP A 23 2.76 -6.76 6.90
CA ASP A 23 1.51 -6.14 6.46
C ASP A 23 1.80 -4.94 5.55
N VAL A 24 1.09 -4.81 4.43
CA VAL A 24 1.47 -3.89 3.36
C VAL A 24 0.32 -2.98 2.91
N ALA A 25 0.49 -1.68 3.15
CA ALA A 25 -0.31 -0.65 2.49
C ALA A 25 0.41 -0.13 1.23
N ILE A 26 -0.31 -0.01 0.12
CA ILE A 26 0.17 0.64 -1.10
C ILE A 26 -0.68 1.86 -1.44
N THR A 27 -0.08 2.88 -2.04
CA THR A 27 -0.83 4.02 -2.57
C THR A 27 -0.89 4.04 -4.09
N PHE A 28 -1.94 4.66 -4.63
CA PHE A 28 -2.10 4.91 -6.06
C PHE A 28 -2.79 6.25 -6.33
N LEU A 29 -2.56 6.82 -7.52
CA LEU A 29 -3.30 8.00 -8.00
C LEU A 29 -4.33 7.62 -9.06
N LYS A 30 -3.90 6.99 -10.16
CA LYS A 30 -4.79 6.62 -11.28
C LYS A 30 -4.92 5.13 -11.54
N SER A 31 -4.09 4.32 -10.88
CA SER A 31 -3.96 2.87 -11.14
C SER A 31 -4.75 2.04 -10.12
N GLY A 32 -6.03 2.39 -9.90
CA GLY A 32 -6.85 1.74 -8.88
C GLY A 32 -7.07 0.25 -9.17
N ARG A 33 -7.26 -0.13 -10.45
CA ARG A 33 -7.44 -1.54 -10.82
C ARG A 33 -6.19 -2.37 -10.56
N GLU A 34 -5.02 -1.85 -10.96
CA GLU A 34 -3.74 -2.51 -10.73
C GLU A 34 -3.38 -2.56 -9.24
N ALA A 35 -3.79 -1.54 -8.48
CA ALA A 35 -3.65 -1.54 -7.02
C ALA A 35 -4.48 -2.66 -6.38
N GLN A 36 -5.72 -2.85 -6.80
CA GLN A 36 -6.57 -3.95 -6.31
C GLN A 36 -6.00 -5.33 -6.66
N HIS A 37 -5.48 -5.51 -7.88
CA HIS A 37 -4.78 -6.76 -8.22
C HIS A 37 -3.55 -6.98 -7.33
N THR A 38 -2.78 -5.91 -7.08
CA THR A 38 -1.63 -6.00 -6.17
C THR A 38 -2.05 -6.38 -4.76
N VAL A 39 -3.14 -5.82 -4.22
CA VAL A 39 -3.65 -6.21 -2.89
C VAL A 39 -4.02 -7.69 -2.84
N ILE A 40 -4.70 -8.22 -3.87
CA ILE A 40 -5.03 -9.65 -3.96
C ILE A 40 -3.75 -10.50 -3.90
N ASP A 41 -2.73 -10.12 -4.68
CA ASP A 41 -1.44 -10.82 -4.69
C ASP A 41 -0.76 -10.75 -3.32
N LEU A 42 -0.77 -9.58 -2.66
CA LEU A 42 -0.19 -9.40 -1.32
C LEU A 42 -0.91 -10.26 -0.27
N THR A 43 -2.24 -10.24 -0.26
CA THR A 43 -3.05 -11.04 0.65
C THR A 43 -2.85 -12.56 0.45
N SER A 44 -2.43 -12.99 -0.74
CA SER A 44 -2.10 -14.40 -0.99
C SER A 44 -0.90 -14.92 -0.18
N PHE A 45 -0.06 -14.03 0.34
CA PHE A 45 1.02 -14.36 1.29
C PHE A 45 0.55 -14.48 2.74
N GLY A 46 -0.74 -14.30 3.03
CA GLY A 46 -1.31 -14.40 4.36
C GLY A 46 -1.15 -13.15 5.23
N VAL A 47 -0.72 -12.03 4.63
CA VAL A 47 -0.57 -10.73 5.30
C VAL A 47 -1.81 -9.84 5.09
N ARG A 48 -1.99 -8.83 5.93
CA ARG A 48 -2.97 -7.76 5.68
C ARG A 48 -2.44 -6.84 4.60
N ALA A 49 -3.30 -6.47 3.66
CA ALA A 49 -2.94 -5.55 2.60
C ALA A 49 -4.08 -4.60 2.24
N VAL A 50 -3.75 -3.34 1.97
CA VAL A 50 -4.72 -2.31 1.61
C VAL A 50 -4.17 -1.39 0.51
N ALA A 51 -5.04 -0.96 -0.40
CA ALA A 51 -4.72 0.01 -1.44
C ALA A 51 -5.47 1.32 -1.19
N LEU A 52 -4.72 2.41 -1.02
CA LEU A 52 -5.26 3.73 -0.68
C LEU A 52 -5.02 4.73 -1.82
N HIS A 53 -6.07 5.46 -2.19
CA HIS A 53 -5.93 6.55 -3.17
C HIS A 53 -5.20 7.73 -2.51
N CYS A 54 -4.10 8.18 -3.11
CA CYS A 54 -3.29 9.28 -2.59
C CYS A 54 -2.83 10.21 -3.71
N ASP A 55 -3.16 11.50 -3.60
CA ASP A 55 -2.49 12.55 -4.35
C ASP A 55 -1.38 13.14 -3.49
N VAL A 56 -0.13 12.72 -3.75
CA VAL A 56 1.06 13.17 -3.01
C VAL A 56 1.34 14.67 -3.11
N ARG A 57 0.67 15.37 -4.04
CA ARG A 57 0.76 16.83 -4.19
C ARG A 57 -0.17 17.56 -3.23
N ASP A 58 -1.16 16.88 -2.65
CA ASP A 58 -2.07 17.42 -1.64
C ASP A 58 -1.68 16.92 -0.24
N GLN A 59 -1.23 17.86 0.59
CA GLN A 59 -0.84 17.57 1.97
C GLN A 59 -1.99 16.95 2.80
N LYS A 60 -3.25 17.32 2.53
CA LYS A 60 -4.40 16.73 3.23
C LYS A 60 -4.58 15.27 2.83
N SER A 61 -4.47 14.96 1.54
CA SER A 61 -4.51 13.58 1.03
C SER A 61 -3.43 12.72 1.68
N VAL A 62 -2.18 13.21 1.74
CA VAL A 62 -1.08 12.49 2.40
C VAL A 62 -1.36 12.22 3.88
N LYS A 63 -1.81 13.23 4.64
CA LYS A 63 -2.14 13.06 6.06
C LYS A 63 -3.26 12.05 6.28
N SER A 64 -4.29 12.07 5.43
CA SER A 64 -5.40 11.12 5.50
C SER A 64 -4.92 9.69 5.30
N VAL A 65 -4.10 9.46 4.27
CA VAL A 65 -3.62 8.12 3.91
C VAL A 65 -2.68 7.54 4.95
N LEU A 66 -1.84 8.36 5.59
CA LEU A 66 -1.00 7.90 6.70
C LEU A 66 -1.84 7.45 7.90
N LYS A 67 -2.89 8.22 8.24
CA LYS A 67 -3.82 7.88 9.31
C LYS A 67 -4.55 6.57 9.00
N GLU A 68 -5.15 6.48 7.83
CA GLU A 68 -5.91 5.31 7.37
C GLU A 68 -5.02 4.06 7.31
N THR A 69 -3.76 4.20 6.86
CA THR A 69 -2.78 3.09 6.89
C THR A 69 -2.55 2.59 8.31
N ALA A 70 -2.35 3.49 9.27
CA ALA A 70 -2.11 3.10 10.66
C ALA A 70 -3.36 2.47 11.30
N GLU A 71 -4.56 2.90 10.91
CA GLU A 71 -5.82 2.30 11.37
C GLU A 71 -6.02 0.88 10.82
N GLU A 72 -5.79 0.67 9.51
CA GLU A 72 -5.95 -0.63 8.85
C GLU A 72 -4.88 -1.65 9.28
N LEU A 73 -3.63 -1.20 9.43
CA LEU A 73 -2.49 -2.07 9.73
C LEU A 73 -2.10 -2.07 11.21
N GLY A 74 -2.75 -1.28 12.06
CA GLY A 74 -2.43 -1.17 13.49
C GLY A 74 -1.11 -0.45 13.80
N GLY A 75 -0.53 0.24 12.82
CA GLY A 75 0.75 0.94 12.94
C GLY A 75 1.38 1.26 11.59
N LEU A 76 2.52 1.97 11.61
CA LEU A 76 3.34 2.24 10.42
C LEU A 76 4.82 2.24 10.81
N ASP A 77 5.53 1.16 10.44
CA ASP A 77 6.95 0.98 10.78
C ASP A 77 7.90 1.39 9.65
N ILE A 78 7.48 1.21 8.39
CA ILE A 78 8.29 1.43 7.18
C ILE A 78 7.48 2.28 6.19
N LEU A 79 8.11 3.27 5.56
CA LEU A 79 7.52 4.16 4.54
C LEU A 79 8.41 4.28 3.30
#